data_AF-A0A1H7KCG2-F1
#
_entry.id   AF-A0A1H7KCG2-F1
#
_cell.length_a   1.000
_cell.length_b   1.000
_cell.length_c   1.000
_cell.angle_alpha   90.00
_cell.angle_beta   90.00
_cell.angle_gamma   90.00
#
_symmetry.space_group_name_H-M   'P 1'
#
loop_
_entity.id
_entity.type
_entity.pdbx_description
1 polymer ?
#
loop_
_entity_poly.entity_id
_entity_poly.type
_entity_poly.pdbx_seq_one_letter_code
_entity_poly.pdbx_strand_id
1 'polypeptide(L)'
;MPGRVASANDDRFKADCEKLIGAGKVVVTYTDIVPAEDSSHTIKSLQSMSGKANDAYHSVYGLTHAEPAFRYEINTRWRISPEGQTCMVADVSVKLGFSAMRVYLARELQDSCRKNIVREHELEHVSTWRSHFRIAAKMLEDPLRTAFSQPRYYPSQTQAQADLKPWVEGVLQPFQKQLMNGAAAAQRAIDSPAAYQRVTQRLRTCPPSANGS
;
A
#
# COMPACT_ATOMS: atom_id res chain seq x y z
N MET A 1 53.95 -4.62 -3.72
CA MET A 1 52.49 -4.63 -3.92
C MET A 1 52.13 -3.43 -4.77
N PRO A 2 51.74 -3.57 -6.05
CA PRO A 2 51.32 -2.43 -6.84
C PRO A 2 49.82 -2.20 -6.65
N GLY A 3 49.47 -1.11 -5.97
CA GLY A 3 48.10 -0.58 -5.97
C GLY A 3 47.72 -0.17 -7.39
N ARG A 4 46.56 -0.63 -7.87
CA ARG A 4 45.98 -0.18 -9.14
C ARG A 4 45.70 1.31 -9.04
N VAL A 5 46.45 2.10 -9.79
CA VAL A 5 46.08 3.48 -10.14
C VAL A 5 44.83 3.37 -11.01
N ALA A 6 43.71 3.91 -10.55
CA ALA A 6 42.52 4.06 -11.40
C ALA A 6 42.93 4.89 -12.63
N SER A 7 42.59 4.43 -13.84
CA SER A 7 42.97 5.15 -15.07
C SER A 7 42.10 6.38 -15.25
N ALA A 8 42.59 7.41 -15.96
CA ALA A 8 41.81 8.61 -16.27
C ALA A 8 40.49 8.31 -17.02
N ASN A 9 40.38 7.15 -17.68
CA ASN A 9 39.14 6.67 -18.30
C ASN A 9 38.10 6.25 -17.25
N ASP A 10 38.51 5.63 -16.13
CA ASP A 10 37.61 5.23 -15.04
C ASP A 10 37.05 6.47 -14.30
N ASP A 11 37.89 7.49 -14.09
CA ASP A 11 37.46 8.75 -13.45
C ASP A 11 36.49 9.54 -14.35
N ARG A 12 36.76 9.58 -15.66
CA ARG A 12 35.84 10.21 -16.63
C ARG A 12 34.52 9.47 -16.72
N PHE A 13 34.54 8.14 -16.74
CA PHE A 13 33.34 7.32 -16.77
C PHE A 13 32.47 7.56 -15.53
N LYS A 14 33.07 7.58 -14.33
CA LYS A 14 32.36 7.91 -13.08
C LYS A 14 31.75 9.30 -13.12
N ALA A 15 32.49 10.31 -13.56
CA ALA A 15 31.97 11.68 -13.69
C ALA A 15 30.78 11.76 -14.68
N ASP A 16 30.82 11.00 -15.78
CA ASP A 16 29.71 10.93 -16.73
C ASP A 16 28.50 10.16 -16.17
N CYS A 17 28.72 9.19 -15.29
CA CYS A 17 27.68 8.50 -14.54
C CYS A 17 27.01 9.39 -13.49
N GLU A 18 27.77 10.23 -12.77
CA GLU A 18 27.22 11.16 -11.77
C GLU A 18 26.28 12.20 -12.40
N LYS A 19 26.54 12.61 -13.65
CA LYS A 19 25.63 13.48 -14.41
C LYS A 19 24.25 12.85 -14.65
N LEU A 20 24.12 11.53 -14.52
CA LEU A 20 22.83 10.85 -14.57
C LEU A 20 21.98 11.08 -13.32
N ILE A 21 22.50 11.60 -12.20
CA ILE A 21 21.76 11.65 -10.92
C ILE A 21 20.68 12.75 -10.89
N GLY A 22 20.77 13.76 -11.76
CA GLY A 22 19.93 14.98 -11.70
C GLY A 22 18.42 14.84 -11.98
N ALA A 23 17.70 15.83 -11.42
CA ALA A 23 16.27 16.23 -11.50
C ALA A 23 15.25 15.09 -11.58
N GLY A 24 14.84 14.60 -10.40
CA GLY A 24 13.55 13.93 -10.14
C GLY A 24 13.15 12.79 -11.07
N LYS A 25 13.28 11.55 -10.60
CA LYS A 25 12.77 10.36 -11.30
C LYS A 25 12.12 9.32 -10.40
N VAL A 26 12.07 9.61 -9.09
CA VAL A 26 11.21 8.91 -8.14
C VAL A 26 9.98 9.75 -7.89
N VAL A 27 8.81 9.15 -8.10
CA VAL A 27 7.51 9.77 -7.86
C VAL A 27 6.65 8.75 -7.13
N VAL A 28 6.02 9.15 -6.02
CA VAL A 28 5.07 8.29 -5.31
C VAL A 28 3.71 8.96 -5.34
N THR A 29 2.71 8.25 -5.84
CA THR A 29 1.34 8.76 -5.93
C THR A 29 0.37 7.85 -5.18
N TYR A 30 -0.75 8.44 -4.76
CA TYR A 30 -1.87 7.73 -4.20
C TYR A 30 -3.10 7.94 -5.07
N THR A 31 -3.76 6.85 -5.46
CA THR A 31 -5.02 6.86 -6.19
C THR A 31 -6.12 6.27 -5.31
N ASP A 32 -7.16 7.06 -5.08
CA ASP A 32 -8.35 6.63 -4.36
C ASP A 32 -9.36 5.96 -5.30
N ILE A 33 -10.25 5.15 -4.72
CA ILE A 33 -11.41 4.56 -5.41
C ILE A 33 -12.66 4.77 -4.55
N VAL A 34 -13.83 4.84 -5.19
CA VAL A 34 -15.10 4.87 -4.47
C VAL A 34 -15.40 3.45 -3.97
N PRO A 35 -15.65 3.24 -2.66
CA PRO A 35 -16.04 1.93 -2.17
C PRO A 35 -17.40 1.54 -2.74
N ALA A 36 -17.51 0.30 -3.20
CA ALA A 36 -18.79 -0.27 -3.58
C ALA A 36 -19.52 -0.78 -2.32
N GLU A 37 -20.80 -0.51 -2.19
CA GLU A 37 -21.62 -1.07 -1.11
C GLU A 37 -22.34 -2.33 -1.60
N ASP A 38 -22.38 -3.37 -0.77
CA ASP A 38 -23.08 -4.63 -1.06
C ASP A 38 -23.88 -5.07 0.17
N SER A 39 -25.20 -5.18 0.03
CA SER A 39 -26.13 -5.63 1.08
C SER A 39 -26.73 -7.01 0.81
N SER A 40 -26.14 -7.82 -0.07
CA SER A 40 -26.69 -9.13 -0.47
C SER A 40 -26.31 -10.28 0.48
N HIS A 41 -25.28 -10.09 1.31
CA HIS A 41 -24.71 -11.11 2.17
C HIS A 41 -25.44 -11.24 3.52
N THR A 42 -25.55 -12.47 4.03
CA THR A 42 -26.05 -12.73 5.39
C THR A 42 -25.00 -12.40 6.44
N ILE A 43 -25.41 -12.14 7.68
CA ILE A 43 -24.49 -12.08 8.85
C ILE A 43 -23.55 -13.30 8.88
N LYS A 44 -24.09 -14.51 8.68
CA LYS A 44 -23.29 -15.75 8.66
C LYS A 44 -22.25 -15.76 7.54
N SER A 45 -22.61 -15.28 6.36
CA SER A 45 -21.68 -15.14 5.23
C SER A 45 -20.58 -14.13 5.56
N LEU A 46 -20.93 -12.98 6.13
CA LEU A 46 -19.95 -11.94 6.48
C LEU A 46 -19.00 -12.41 7.58
N GLN A 47 -19.50 -13.14 8.58
CA GLN A 47 -18.67 -13.78 9.60
C GLN A 47 -17.62 -14.70 8.95
N SER A 48 -18.05 -15.57 8.03
CA SER A 48 -17.15 -16.47 7.31
C SER A 48 -16.10 -15.72 6.49
N MET A 49 -16.48 -14.61 5.85
CA MET A 49 -15.58 -13.77 5.05
C MET A 49 -14.56 -13.01 5.91
N SER A 50 -14.95 -12.62 7.13
CA SER A 50 -14.08 -11.86 8.03
C SER A 50 -12.88 -12.69 8.53
N GLY A 51 -12.99 -14.02 8.52
CA GLY A 51 -11.99 -14.93 9.09
C GLY A 51 -11.80 -14.81 10.61
N LYS A 52 -12.61 -13.99 11.30
CA LYS A 52 -12.60 -13.84 12.76
C LYS A 52 -13.35 -15.00 13.40
N ALA A 53 -12.78 -15.58 14.46
CA ALA A 53 -13.44 -16.60 15.26
C ALA A 53 -14.78 -16.08 15.81
N ASN A 54 -15.77 -16.97 15.95
CA ASN A 54 -17.02 -16.65 16.63
C ASN A 54 -16.70 -16.24 18.06
N ASP A 55 -16.87 -14.96 18.38
CA ASP A 55 -16.96 -14.48 19.73
C ASP A 55 -18.42 -14.09 19.96
N ALA A 56 -18.99 -14.51 21.09
CA ALA A 56 -20.40 -14.32 21.45
C ALA A 56 -20.83 -12.84 21.46
N TYR A 57 -19.85 -11.92 21.49
CA TYR A 57 -20.07 -10.46 21.45
C TYR A 57 -19.80 -9.83 20.06
N HIS A 58 -19.39 -10.63 19.07
CA HIS A 58 -18.96 -10.16 17.75
C HIS A 58 -19.89 -10.71 16.65
N SER A 59 -21.09 -10.13 16.52
CA SER A 59 -21.86 -10.32 15.29
C SER A 59 -21.37 -9.34 14.23
N VAL A 60 -20.77 -9.86 13.15
CA VAL A 60 -20.30 -9.07 12.00
C VAL A 60 -21.50 -8.60 11.18
N TYR A 61 -22.10 -7.48 11.60
CA TYR A 61 -23.20 -6.83 10.89
C TYR A 61 -22.72 -6.04 9.66
N GLY A 62 -21.44 -5.69 9.63
CA GLY A 62 -20.78 -5.02 8.51
C GLY A 62 -19.37 -5.57 8.33
N LEU A 63 -18.83 -5.43 7.13
CA LEU A 63 -17.45 -5.81 6.83
C LEU A 63 -16.88 -4.89 5.74
N THR A 64 -15.77 -4.25 6.04
CA THR A 64 -14.97 -3.55 5.05
C THR A 64 -13.89 -4.46 4.50
N HIS A 65 -13.95 -4.73 3.20
CA HIS A 65 -12.93 -5.47 2.48
C HIS A 65 -12.19 -4.56 1.52
N ALA A 66 -10.87 -4.47 1.65
CA ALA A 66 -10.01 -3.74 0.75
C ALA A 66 -8.98 -4.69 0.14
N GLU A 67 -8.69 -4.49 -1.14
CA GLU A 67 -7.59 -5.15 -1.86
C GLU A 67 -6.53 -4.08 -2.17
N PRO A 68 -5.49 -3.96 -1.32
CA PRO A 68 -4.47 -2.94 -1.51
C PRO A 68 -3.60 -3.23 -2.73
N ALA A 69 -3.28 -2.19 -3.50
CA ALA A 69 -2.45 -2.26 -4.68
C ALA A 69 -1.17 -1.43 -4.48
N PHE A 70 -0.02 -2.08 -4.67
CA PHE A 70 1.30 -1.46 -4.73
C PHE A 70 1.85 -1.73 -6.13
N ARG A 71 1.85 -0.72 -7.00
CA ARG A 71 2.33 -0.85 -8.38
C ARG A 71 3.55 0.03 -8.57
N TYR A 72 4.48 -0.39 -9.41
CA TYR A 72 5.63 0.43 -9.76
C TYR A 72 5.99 0.29 -11.24
N GLU A 73 6.59 1.35 -11.78
CA GLU A 73 7.15 1.43 -13.11
C GLU A 73 8.63 1.83 -12.99
N ILE A 74 9.48 1.17 -13.78
CA ILE A 74 10.93 1.40 -13.76
C ILE A 74 11.35 1.92 -15.12
N ASN A 75 11.99 3.09 -15.14
CA ASN A 75 12.77 3.55 -16.28
C ASN A 75 14.25 3.61 -15.87
N THR A 76 15.14 3.59 -16.84
CA THR A 76 16.58 3.54 -16.58
C THR A 76 17.34 4.46 -17.51
N ARG A 77 18.33 5.13 -16.94
CA ARG A 77 19.34 5.88 -17.68
C ARG A 77 20.65 5.14 -17.56
N TRP A 78 21.36 4.99 -18.68
CA TRP A 78 22.60 4.23 -18.73
C TRP A 78 23.73 5.09 -19.33
N ARG A 79 24.96 4.80 -18.91
CA ARG A 79 26.18 5.11 -19.65
C ARG A 79 27.00 3.84 -19.79
N ILE A 80 27.63 3.70 -20.95
CA ILE A 80 28.48 2.56 -21.28
C ILE A 80 29.84 3.13 -21.67
N SER A 81 30.91 2.64 -21.05
CA SER A 81 32.29 3.02 -21.40
C SER A 81 32.71 2.34 -22.72
N PRO A 82 33.77 2.82 -23.39
CA PRO A 82 34.33 2.13 -24.55
C PRO A 82 34.72 0.67 -24.28
N GLU A 83 35.10 0.34 -23.04
CA GLU A 83 35.48 -0.99 -22.57
C GLU A 83 34.27 -1.85 -22.16
N GLY A 84 33.04 -1.33 -22.29
CA GLY A 84 31.80 -2.05 -22.00
C GLY A 84 31.30 -1.95 -20.56
N GLN A 85 32.04 -1.28 -19.66
CA GLN A 85 31.57 -1.02 -18.30
C GLN A 85 30.28 -0.19 -18.36
N THR A 86 29.29 -0.55 -17.57
CA THR A 86 27.97 0.08 -17.61
C THR A 86 27.62 0.66 -16.25
N CYS A 87 27.10 1.87 -16.23
CA CYS A 87 26.44 2.40 -15.04
C CYS A 87 24.98 2.70 -15.34
N MET A 88 24.14 2.56 -14.31
CA MET A 88 22.71 2.79 -14.41
C MET A 88 22.20 3.63 -13.25
N VAL A 89 21.24 4.49 -13.55
CA VAL A 89 20.40 5.18 -12.56
C VAL A 89 18.95 4.80 -12.87
N ALA A 90 18.22 4.34 -11.85
CA ALA A 90 16.82 4.00 -11.98
C ALA A 90 15.90 5.17 -11.65
N ASP A 91 14.81 5.20 -12.39
CA ASP A 91 13.67 6.06 -12.17
C ASP A 91 12.52 5.16 -11.76
N VAL A 92 11.88 5.47 -10.65
CA VAL A 92 10.88 4.60 -10.06
C VAL A 92 9.63 5.40 -9.77
N SER A 93 8.56 5.11 -10.51
CA SER A 93 7.24 5.64 -10.19
C SER A 93 6.47 4.60 -9.39
N VAL A 94 6.05 4.92 -8.18
CA VAL A 94 5.23 4.05 -7.32
C VAL A 94 3.82 4.60 -7.25
N LYS A 95 2.83 3.73 -7.44
CA LYS A 95 1.40 4.03 -7.33
C LYS A 95 0.81 3.18 -6.21
N LEU A 96 0.40 3.84 -5.13
CA LEU A 96 -0.33 3.24 -4.02
C LEU A 96 -1.83 3.43 -4.23
N GLY A 97 -2.63 2.42 -3.88
CA GLY A 97 -4.08 2.53 -3.95
C GLY A 97 -4.74 1.20 -3.66
N PHE A 98 -5.86 0.96 -4.34
CA PHE A 98 -6.67 -0.25 -4.15
C PHE A 98 -7.15 -0.78 -5.50
N SER A 99 -7.15 -2.10 -5.70
CA SER A 99 -7.83 -2.74 -6.84
C SER A 99 -9.32 -2.86 -6.60
N ALA A 100 -9.73 -3.03 -5.34
CA ALA A 100 -11.11 -3.03 -4.91
C ALA A 100 -11.24 -2.54 -3.47
N MET A 101 -12.39 -1.93 -3.17
CA MET A 101 -12.80 -1.59 -1.82
C MET A 101 -14.31 -1.76 -1.74
N ARG A 102 -14.77 -2.58 -0.79
CA ARG A 102 -16.17 -2.95 -0.63
C ARG A 102 -16.58 -2.79 0.83
N VAL A 103 -17.74 -2.19 1.02
CA VAL A 103 -18.43 -2.13 2.30
C VAL A 103 -19.62 -3.08 2.22
N TYR A 104 -19.55 -4.16 2.97
CA TYR A 104 -20.63 -5.10 3.10
C TYR A 104 -21.50 -4.74 4.29
N LEU A 105 -22.81 -4.76 4.10
CA LEU A 105 -23.79 -4.64 5.17
C LEU A 105 -24.65 -5.90 5.17
N ALA A 106 -24.87 -6.48 6.34
CA ALA A 106 -25.70 -7.67 6.44
C ALA A 106 -27.11 -7.40 5.90
N ARG A 107 -27.63 -8.29 5.06
CA ARG A 107 -28.98 -8.18 4.49
C ARG A 107 -30.07 -8.17 5.57
N GLU A 108 -29.79 -8.73 6.75
CA GLU A 108 -30.70 -8.75 7.89
C GLU A 108 -30.89 -7.35 8.51
N LEU A 109 -30.03 -6.37 8.21
CA LEU A 109 -30.18 -4.98 8.62
C LEU A 109 -31.24 -4.27 7.76
N GLN A 110 -32.50 -4.47 8.12
CA GLN A 110 -33.65 -3.88 7.42
C GLN A 110 -34.00 -2.48 7.92
N ASP A 111 -33.64 -2.14 9.17
CA ASP A 111 -33.92 -0.82 9.73
C ASP A 111 -32.81 0.18 9.39
N SER A 112 -33.22 1.38 8.96
CA SER A 112 -32.30 2.43 8.51
C SER A 112 -31.40 2.96 9.63
N CYS A 113 -31.87 2.94 10.88
CA CYS A 113 -31.10 3.39 12.04
C CYS A 113 -29.86 2.51 12.27
N ARG A 114 -30.06 1.19 12.43
CA ARG A 114 -28.96 0.24 12.63
C ARG A 114 -28.10 0.13 11.39
N LYS A 115 -28.70 0.13 10.20
CA LYS A 115 -27.95 0.10 8.94
C LYS A 115 -26.99 1.29 8.83
N ASN A 116 -27.41 2.50 9.18
CA ASN A 116 -26.55 3.68 9.15
C ASN A 116 -25.44 3.62 10.20
N ILE A 117 -25.71 3.16 11.43
CA ILE A 117 -24.68 3.01 12.46
C ILE A 117 -23.58 2.03 12.02
N VAL A 118 -23.97 0.87 11.47
CA VAL A 118 -23.02 -0.11 10.96
C VAL A 118 -22.26 0.46 9.77
N ARG A 119 -22.95 1.10 8.82
CA ARG A 119 -22.32 1.75 7.67
C ARG A 119 -21.27 2.77 8.09
N GLU A 120 -21.58 3.62 9.07
CA GLU A 120 -20.64 4.62 9.58
C GLU A 120 -19.37 3.98 10.14
N HIS A 121 -19.51 2.90 10.92
CA HIS A 121 -18.36 2.11 11.42
C HIS A 121 -17.52 1.55 10.26
N GLU A 122 -18.15 0.96 9.25
CA GLU A 122 -17.43 0.47 8.08
C GLU A 122 -16.74 1.60 7.28
N LEU A 123 -17.35 2.79 7.24
CA LEU A 123 -16.73 3.95 6.61
C LEU A 123 -15.52 4.48 7.41
N GLU A 124 -15.43 4.24 8.72
CA GLU A 124 -14.21 4.50 9.50
C GLU A 124 -13.05 3.59 9.06
N HIS A 125 -13.32 2.31 8.77
CA HIS A 125 -12.34 1.39 8.19
C HIS A 125 -11.87 1.87 6.81
N VAL A 126 -12.80 2.28 5.94
CA VAL A 126 -12.49 2.89 4.63
C VAL A 126 -11.61 4.13 4.78
N SER A 127 -12.01 5.06 5.66
CA SER A 127 -11.28 6.30 5.92
C SER A 127 -9.86 6.03 6.41
N THR A 128 -9.69 5.03 7.27
CA THR A 128 -8.39 4.63 7.81
C THR A 128 -7.50 4.01 6.74
N TRP A 129 -8.03 3.14 5.87
CA TRP A 129 -7.30 2.62 4.71
C TRP A 129 -6.79 3.76 3.82
N ARG A 130 -7.69 4.66 3.42
CA ARG A 130 -7.38 5.80 2.55
C ARG A 130 -6.33 6.72 3.17
N SER A 131 -6.52 7.09 4.44
CA SER A 131 -5.61 7.98 5.15
C SER A 131 -4.23 7.36 5.29
N HIS A 132 -4.16 6.07 5.64
CA HIS A 132 -2.89 5.37 5.79
C HIS A 132 -2.11 5.32 4.47
N PHE A 133 -2.77 4.99 3.35
CA PHE A 133 -2.13 4.93 2.03
C PHE A 133 -1.74 6.31 1.50
N ARG A 134 -2.58 7.33 1.72
CA ARG A 134 -2.28 8.71 1.34
C ARG A 134 -1.08 9.26 2.10
N ILE A 135 -1.00 9.02 3.41
CA ILE A 135 0.14 9.45 4.23
C ILE A 135 1.40 8.69 3.81
N ALA A 136 1.30 7.37 3.61
CA ALA A 136 2.42 6.56 3.15
C ALA A 136 2.98 7.03 1.81
N ALA A 137 2.13 7.40 0.84
CA ALA A 137 2.61 7.92 -0.44
C ALA A 137 3.52 9.15 -0.25
N LYS A 138 3.14 10.07 0.64
CA LYS A 138 3.95 11.25 0.98
C LYS A 138 5.25 10.88 1.70
N MET A 139 5.20 9.92 2.62
CA MET A 139 6.35 9.53 3.44
C MET A 139 7.36 8.65 2.70
N LEU A 140 6.96 7.95 1.64
CA LEU A 140 7.83 7.04 0.90
C LEU A 140 8.71 7.73 -0.13
N GLU A 141 8.33 8.93 -0.58
CA GLU A 141 9.04 9.58 -1.69
C GLU A 141 10.51 9.85 -1.37
N ASP A 142 10.83 10.45 -0.23
CA ASP A 142 12.21 10.78 0.15
C ASP A 142 13.09 9.56 0.45
N PRO A 143 12.62 8.55 1.21
CA PRO A 143 13.36 7.30 1.37
C PRO A 143 13.67 6.61 0.05
N LEU A 144 12.71 6.55 -0.87
CA LEU A 144 12.93 5.95 -2.19
C LEU A 144 13.85 6.80 -3.05
N ARG A 145 13.70 8.13 -3.02
CA ARG A 145 14.61 9.07 -3.69
C ARG A 145 16.05 8.85 -3.23
N THR A 146 16.26 8.64 -1.93
CA THR A 146 17.57 8.34 -1.34
C THR A 146 18.08 6.97 -1.80
N ALA A 147 17.23 5.94 -1.78
CA ALA A 147 17.61 4.59 -2.19
C ALA A 147 18.01 4.48 -3.68
N PHE A 148 17.44 5.34 -4.53
CA PHE A 148 17.70 5.39 -5.97
C PHE A 148 18.61 6.56 -6.39
N SER A 149 19.23 7.28 -5.44
CA SER A 149 20.03 8.48 -5.76
C SER A 149 21.41 8.17 -6.33
N GLN A 150 21.90 6.94 -6.17
CA GLN A 150 23.27 6.58 -6.54
C GLN A 150 23.29 5.71 -7.81
N PRO A 151 24.23 5.98 -8.74
CA PRO A 151 24.44 5.11 -9.88
C PRO A 151 24.97 3.76 -9.40
N ARG A 152 24.51 2.69 -10.04
CA ARG A 152 25.06 1.34 -9.88
C ARG A 152 25.97 1.02 -11.05
N TYR A 153 27.09 0.39 -10.77
CA TYR A 153 28.14 0.08 -11.74
C TYR A 153 28.19 -1.43 -11.99
N TYR A 154 28.37 -1.80 -13.24
CA TYR A 154 28.34 -3.16 -13.73
C TYR A 154 29.46 -3.39 -14.75
N PRO A 155 30.02 -4.60 -14.82
CA PRO A 155 30.93 -5.01 -15.89
C PRO A 155 30.34 -4.93 -17.30
N SER A 156 29.02 -5.07 -17.47
CA SER A 156 28.36 -5.01 -18.79
C SER A 156 26.88 -4.61 -18.68
N GLN A 157 26.31 -4.18 -19.81
CA GLN A 157 24.88 -3.82 -19.90
C GLN A 157 23.97 -5.02 -19.63
N THR A 158 24.33 -6.21 -20.09
CA THR A 158 23.56 -7.45 -19.85
C THR A 158 23.42 -7.75 -18.36
N GLN A 159 24.50 -7.63 -17.60
CA GLN A 159 24.45 -7.82 -16.14
C GLN A 159 23.60 -6.76 -15.45
N ALA A 160 23.72 -5.53 -15.92
CA ALA A 160 22.97 -4.40 -15.39
C ALA A 160 21.45 -4.56 -15.63
N GLN A 161 21.04 -5.07 -16.80
CA GLN A 161 19.65 -5.43 -17.11
C GLN A 161 19.14 -6.59 -16.25
N ALA A 162 19.98 -7.62 -16.03
CA ALA A 162 19.61 -8.77 -15.21
C ALA A 162 19.39 -8.40 -13.74
N ASP A 163 20.15 -7.43 -13.21
CA ASP A 163 20.05 -6.97 -11.82
C ASP A 163 18.93 -5.94 -11.58
N LEU A 164 18.46 -5.25 -12.63
CA LEU A 164 17.54 -4.10 -12.49
C LEU A 164 16.29 -4.41 -11.67
N LYS A 165 15.52 -5.42 -12.08
CA LYS A 165 14.25 -5.77 -11.44
C LYS A 165 14.47 -6.32 -10.02
N PRO A 166 15.36 -7.32 -9.79
CA PRO A 166 15.65 -7.81 -8.45
C PRO A 166 16.10 -6.71 -7.48
N TRP A 167 16.93 -5.78 -7.95
CA TRP A 167 17.38 -4.66 -7.13
C TRP A 167 16.21 -3.73 -6.74
N VAL A 168 15.42 -3.28 -7.72
CA VAL A 168 14.28 -2.38 -7.42
C VAL A 168 13.28 -3.06 -6.50
N GLU A 169 12.94 -4.33 -6.75
CA GLU A 169 12.05 -5.10 -5.87
C GLU A 169 12.62 -5.26 -4.46
N GLY A 170 13.92 -5.53 -4.33
CA GLY A 170 14.61 -5.62 -3.05
C GLY A 170 14.57 -4.30 -2.26
N VAL A 171 14.62 -3.15 -2.95
CA VAL A 171 14.44 -1.83 -2.32
C VAL A 171 12.99 -1.59 -1.90
N LEU A 172 12.01 -1.94 -2.74
CA LEU A 172 10.59 -1.64 -2.51
C LEU A 172 9.92 -2.56 -1.48
N GLN A 173 10.33 -3.83 -1.41
CA GLN A 173 9.68 -4.85 -0.58
C GLN A 173 9.59 -4.47 0.91
N PRO A 174 10.65 -3.96 1.58
CA PRO A 174 10.55 -3.55 2.98
C PRO A 174 9.50 -2.46 3.22
N PHE A 175 9.40 -1.48 2.31
CA PHE A 175 8.41 -0.41 2.39
C PHE A 175 6.99 -0.94 2.22
N GLN A 176 6.77 -1.84 1.25
CA GLN A 176 5.47 -2.49 1.08
C GLN A 176 5.07 -3.27 2.32
N LYS A 177 5.99 -4.03 2.93
CA LYS A 177 5.74 -4.78 4.17
C LYS A 177 5.39 -3.85 5.33
N GLN A 178 6.14 -2.76 5.51
CA GLN A 178 5.87 -1.79 6.57
C GLN A 178 4.52 -1.09 6.39
N LEU A 179 4.19 -0.68 5.16
CA LEU A 179 2.88 -0.12 4.81
C LEU A 179 1.74 -1.07 5.20
N MET A 180 1.85 -2.34 4.82
CA MET A 180 0.82 -3.33 5.10
C MET A 180 0.68 -3.64 6.59
N ASN A 181 1.79 -3.73 7.32
CA ASN A 181 1.77 -3.94 8.76
C ASN A 181 1.15 -2.74 9.51
N GLY A 182 1.49 -1.52 9.09
CA GLY A 182 0.92 -0.29 9.64
C GLY A 182 -0.58 -0.20 9.39
N ALA A 183 -1.02 -0.52 8.18
CA ALA A 183 -2.43 -0.55 7.83
C ALA A 183 -3.19 -1.59 8.67
N ALA A 184 -2.66 -2.81 8.78
CA ALA A 184 -3.26 -3.86 9.61
C ALA A 184 -3.33 -3.49 11.10
N ALA A 185 -2.34 -2.77 11.63
CA ALA A 185 -2.38 -2.24 12.99
C ALA A 185 -3.45 -1.16 13.16
N ALA A 186 -3.57 -0.22 12.21
CA ALA A 186 -4.57 0.83 12.23
C ALA A 186 -6.00 0.26 12.15
N GLN A 187 -6.24 -0.73 11.30
CA GLN A 187 -7.54 -1.42 11.19
C GLN A 187 -7.93 -2.13 12.50
N ARG A 188 -6.97 -2.81 13.14
CA ARG A 188 -7.21 -3.46 14.45
C ARG A 188 -7.55 -2.47 15.57
N ALA A 189 -7.07 -1.23 15.51
CA ALA A 189 -7.39 -0.22 16.50
C ALA A 189 -8.87 0.23 16.44
N ILE A 190 -9.45 0.25 15.22
CA ILE A 190 -10.88 0.51 15.02
C ILE A 190 -11.72 -0.62 15.61
N ASP A 191 -11.32 -1.87 15.36
CA ASP A 191 -11.96 -3.08 15.89
C ASP A 191 -11.62 -3.39 17.38
N SER A 192 -11.37 -2.35 18.19
CA SER A 192 -11.10 -2.55 19.62
C SER A 192 -12.37 -2.89 20.40
N PRO A 193 -12.28 -3.62 21.54
CA PRO A 193 -13.45 -3.93 22.37
C PRO A 193 -14.26 -2.68 22.79
N ALA A 194 -13.57 -1.57 23.06
CA ALA A 194 -14.21 -0.30 23.39
C ALA A 194 -15.03 0.28 22.20
N ALA A 195 -14.57 0.10 20.97
CA ALA A 195 -15.31 0.51 19.78
C ALA A 195 -16.57 -0.36 19.57
N TYR A 196 -16.46 -1.68 19.74
CA TYR A 196 -17.61 -2.58 19.70
C TYR A 196 -18.68 -2.21 20.74
N GLN A 197 -18.26 -1.83 21.96
CA GLN A 197 -19.19 -1.36 22.99
C GLN A 197 -19.92 -0.08 22.57
N ARG A 198 -19.23 0.89 21.98
CA ARG A 198 -19.87 2.12 21.46
C ARG A 198 -20.87 1.82 20.36
N VAL A 199 -20.50 0.98 19.38
CA VAL A 199 -21.42 0.57 18.30
C VAL A 199 -22.64 -0.16 18.88
N THR A 200 -22.43 -1.12 19.77
CA THR A 200 -23.52 -1.87 20.44
C THR A 200 -24.45 -0.93 21.21
N GLN A 201 -23.91 0.05 21.93
CA GLN A 201 -24.71 1.02 22.66
C GLN A 201 -25.58 1.86 21.72
N ARG A 202 -25.02 2.34 20.60
CA ARG A 202 -25.77 3.08 19.57
C ARG A 202 -26.85 2.23 18.92
N LEU A 203 -26.58 0.95 18.66
CA LEU A 203 -27.59 0.03 18.09
C LEU A 203 -28.79 -0.17 19.02
N ARG A 204 -28.58 -0.12 20.34
CA ARG A 204 -29.64 -0.23 21.35
C ARG A 204 -30.54 1.01 21.42
N THR A 205 -30.08 2.17 20.94
CA THR A 205 -30.91 3.39 20.90
C THR A 205 -31.82 3.44 19.68
N CYS A 206 -31.65 2.53 18.71
CA CYS A 206 -32.56 2.43 17.57
C CYS A 206 -33.92 1.87 18.01
N PRO A 207 -35.02 2.38 17.44
CA PRO A 207 -36.35 1.83 17.72
C PRO A 207 -36.42 0.33 17.34
N PRO A 208 -37.29 -0.45 18.00
CA PRO A 208 -37.55 -1.82 17.59
C PRO A 208 -38.03 -1.86 16.13
N SER A 209 -37.58 -2.86 15.37
CA SER A 209 -37.97 -3.01 13.97
C SER A 209 -39.48 -3.18 13.87
N ALA A 210 -40.14 -2.42 12.99
CA ALA A 210 -41.61 -2.34 12.91
C ALA A 210 -42.32 -3.66 12.50
N ASN A 211 -41.59 -4.75 12.27
CA ASN A 211 -42.16 -6.05 11.91
C ASN A 211 -41.96 -7.04 13.06
N GLY A 212 -42.80 -6.91 14.07
CA GLY A 212 -43.05 -7.91 15.10
C GLY A 212 -44.54 -8.21 15.14
N SER A 213 -45.02 -9.09 14.26
CA SER A 213 -46.31 -9.79 14.34
C SER A 213 -46.16 -11.11 13.62
#